data_AF-A0A8T4J365-F1
#
_entry.id   AF-A0A8T4J365-F1
#
_cell.length_a   1.000
_cell.length_b   1.000
_cell.length_c   1.000
_cell.angle_alpha   90.00
_cell.angle_beta   90.00
_cell.angle_gamma   90.00
#
_symmetry.space_group_name_H-M   'P 1'
#
loop_
_entity.id
_entity.type
_entity.pdbx_description
1 polymer ?
#
loop_
_entity_poly.entity_id
_entity_poly.type
_entity_poly.pdbx_seq_one_letter_code
_entity_poly.pdbx_strand_id
1 'polypeptide(L)'
;GRLVEYTVDVYGTVRFALRASGGEADTLVRFSNDFTGSGERRLDALVGWHRRFETLAHTLAGTPAHPADPAHATALRAAYAERT
;
A
#
# COMPACT_ATOMS: atom_id res chain seq x y z
N GLY A 1 -8.65 18.93 1.61
CA GLY A 1 -7.97 17.61 1.61
C GLY A 1 -7.13 17.49 2.86
N ARG A 2 -6.93 16.29 3.37
CA ARG A 2 -6.06 16.04 4.54
C ARG A 2 -4.82 15.32 4.06
N LEU A 3 -3.65 15.63 4.63
CA LEU A 3 -2.37 15.02 4.25
C LEU A 3 -1.62 14.62 5.53
N VAL A 4 -1.10 13.41 5.55
CA VAL A 4 -0.11 12.97 6.55
C VAL A 4 1.14 12.49 5.83
N GLU A 5 2.29 12.86 6.39
CA GLU A 5 3.62 12.45 5.94
C GLU A 5 4.36 11.84 7.12
N TYR A 6 5.04 10.73 6.88
CA TYR A 6 5.82 10.03 7.90
C TYR A 6 7.02 9.33 7.27
N THR A 7 8.14 9.32 7.97
CA THR A 7 9.34 8.59 7.54
C THR A 7 9.44 7.29 8.30
N VAL A 8 9.46 6.17 7.58
CA VAL A 8 9.67 4.84 8.14
C VAL A 8 11.07 4.38 7.73
N ASP A 9 11.93 4.03 8.68
CA ASP A 9 13.33 3.65 8.38
C ASP A 9 13.46 2.58 7.29
N VAL A 10 12.53 1.62 7.25
CA VAL A 10 12.55 0.52 6.27
C VAL A 10 11.90 0.87 4.93
N TYR A 11 10.97 1.84 4.88
CA TYR A 11 10.19 2.15 3.69
C TYR A 11 10.47 3.55 3.13
N GLY A 12 11.26 4.40 3.79
CA GLY A 12 11.44 5.79 3.39
C GLY A 12 10.22 6.66 3.74
N THR A 13 10.04 7.76 3.01
CA THR A 13 8.97 8.72 3.31
C THR A 13 7.67 8.29 2.63
N VAL A 14 6.62 8.14 3.43
CA VAL A 14 5.27 7.81 2.95
C VAL A 14 4.33 8.98 3.15
N ARG A 15 3.42 9.16 2.19
CA ARG A 15 2.40 10.20 2.23
C ARG A 15 1.05 9.61 1.93
N PHE A 16 0.04 10.01 2.70
CA PHE A 16 -1.36 9.69 2.46
C PHE A 16 -2.14 10.98 2.29
N ALA A 17 -2.63 11.23 1.08
CA ALA A 17 -3.54 12.34 0.81
C ALA A 17 -4.98 11.83 0.77
N LEU A 18 -5.81 12.34 1.66
CA LEU A 18 -7.23 12.02 1.75
C LEU A 18 -8.07 13.12 1.09
N ARG A 19 -8.96 12.71 0.18
CA ARG A 19 -9.93 13.59 -0.45
C ARG A 19 -11.32 12.98 -0.36
N ALA A 20 -12.34 13.81 -0.18
CA ALA A 20 -13.70 13.36 -0.48
C ALA A 20 -13.76 13.04 -1.98
N SER A 21 -14.24 11.87 -2.35
CA SER A 21 -14.74 11.67 -3.72
C SER A 21 -16.10 12.38 -3.82
N GLY A 22 -16.51 12.81 -5.01
CA GLY A 22 -17.67 13.69 -5.20
C GLY A 22 -19.04 13.17 -4.75
N GLY A 23 -19.12 12.02 -4.06
CA GLY A 23 -20.31 11.51 -3.37
C GLY A 23 -20.15 11.55 -1.86
N GLU A 24 -21.25 11.71 -1.10
CA GLU A 24 -21.23 12.01 0.34
C GLU A 24 -20.59 10.92 1.24
N ALA A 25 -20.35 9.71 0.73
CA ALA A 25 -19.88 8.57 1.54
C ALA A 25 -18.42 8.14 1.30
N ASP A 26 -17.79 8.56 0.20
CA ASP A 26 -16.52 7.94 -0.23
C ASP A 26 -15.30 8.82 0.07
N THR A 27 -14.21 8.17 0.49
CA THR A 27 -12.91 8.82 0.70
C THR A 27 -11.85 8.21 -0.21
N LEU A 28 -11.28 9.05 -1.09
CA LEU A 28 -10.12 8.69 -1.89
C LEU A 28 -8.84 8.81 -1.05
N VAL A 29 -8.11 7.70 -0.92
CA VAL A 29 -6.78 7.65 -0.33
C VAL A 29 -5.74 7.59 -1.45
N ARG A 30 -4.90 8.62 -1.59
CA ARG A 30 -3.74 8.58 -2.47
C ARG A 30 -2.47 8.35 -1.66
N PHE A 31 -1.85 7.20 -1.88
CA PHE A 31 -0.56 6.85 -1.28
C PHE A 31 0.59 7.17 -2.24
N SER A 32 1.70 7.65 -1.68
CA SER A 32 2.98 7.71 -2.37
C SER A 32 4.10 7.36 -1.41
N ASN A 33 5.13 6.69 -1.92
CA ASN A 33 6.31 6.33 -1.15
C ASN A 33 7.57 6.79 -1.89
N ASP A 34 8.28 7.73 -1.30
CA ASP A 34 9.63 8.11 -1.69
C ASP A 34 10.62 7.13 -1.05
N PHE A 35 10.97 6.08 -1.80
CA PHE A 35 11.73 4.94 -1.34
C PHE A 35 13.20 5.06 -1.74
N THR A 36 14.10 4.95 -0.77
CA THR A 36 15.55 4.96 -0.97
C THR A 36 16.15 3.59 -0.57
N GLY A 37 16.33 2.70 -1.55
CA GLY A 37 16.88 1.37 -1.32
C GLY A 37 17.14 0.60 -2.60
N SER A 38 17.61 -0.64 -2.49
CA SER A 38 17.87 -1.50 -3.65
C SER A 38 16.58 -1.88 -4.39
N GLY A 39 16.70 -2.30 -5.64
CA GLY A 39 15.57 -2.81 -6.43
C GLY A 39 14.86 -3.98 -5.76
N GLU A 40 15.61 -4.92 -5.16
CA GLU A 40 15.04 -6.04 -4.41
C GLU A 40 14.23 -5.58 -3.19
N ARG A 41 14.77 -4.64 -2.40
CA ARG A 41 14.06 -4.07 -1.26
C ARG A 41 12.85 -3.24 -1.69
N ARG A 42 12.90 -2.62 -2.87
CA ARG A 42 11.75 -1.92 -3.45
C ARG A 42 10.62 -2.90 -3.75
N LEU A 43 10.92 -4.08 -4.29
CA LEU A 43 9.92 -5.12 -4.51
C LEU A 43 9.31 -5.62 -3.18
N ASP A 44 10.12 -5.80 -2.14
CA ASP A 44 9.62 -6.13 -0.79
C ASP A 44 8.69 -5.04 -0.24
N ALA A 45 9.07 -3.77 -0.43
CA ALA A 45 8.25 -2.62 -0.02
C ALA A 45 6.92 -2.57 -0.78
N LEU A 46 6.93 -2.81 -2.10
CA LEU A 46 5.72 -2.85 -2.92
C LEU A 46 4.75 -3.95 -2.47
N VAL A 47 5.26 -5.18 -2.28
CA VAL A 47 4.45 -6.29 -1.75
C VAL A 47 3.90 -5.97 -0.36
N GLY A 48 4.74 -5.41 0.51
CA GLY A 48 4.35 -5.03 1.87
C GLY A 48 3.26 -3.95 1.91
N TRP A 49 3.33 -2.93 1.06
CA TRP A 49 2.30 -1.90 0.98
C TRP A 49 1.02 -2.41 0.32
N HIS A 50 1.14 -3.20 -0.75
CA HIS A 50 -0.01 -3.80 -1.43
C HIS A 50 -0.90 -4.57 -0.43
N ARG A 51 -0.30 -5.46 0.35
CA ARG A 51 -1.03 -6.27 1.34
C ARG A 51 -1.67 -5.43 2.44
N ARG A 52 -1.04 -4.32 2.84
CA ARG A 52 -1.65 -3.37 3.79
C ARG A 52 -2.89 -2.72 3.20
N PHE A 53 -2.90 -2.41 1.90
CA PHE A 53 -4.07 -1.87 1.22
C PHE A 53 -5.18 -2.90 1.02
N GLU A 54 -4.85 -4.16 0.73
CA GLU A 54 -5.84 -5.26 0.71
C GLU A 54 -6.51 -5.40 2.09
N THR A 55 -5.72 -5.45 3.17
CA THR A 55 -6.25 -5.49 4.55
C THR A 55 -7.11 -4.28 4.88
N LEU A 56 -6.68 -3.08 4.49
CA LEU A 56 -7.47 -1.86 4.67
C LEU A 56 -8.81 -1.94 3.92
N ALA A 57 -8.80 -2.40 2.66
CA ALA A 57 -10.01 -2.55 1.85
C ALA A 57 -10.99 -3.56 2.49
N HIS A 58 -10.51 -4.72 2.93
CA HIS A 58 -11.33 -5.70 3.66
C HIS A 58 -11.94 -5.12 4.93
N THR A 59 -11.13 -4.41 5.71
CA THR A 59 -11.56 -3.77 6.97
C THR A 59 -12.66 -2.74 6.72
N LEU A 60 -12.49 -1.88 5.71
CA LEU A 60 -13.49 -0.88 5.33
C LEU A 60 -14.78 -1.50 4.78
N ALA A 61 -14.68 -2.68 4.13
CA ALA A 61 -15.83 -3.45 3.67
C ALA A 61 -16.52 -4.27 4.78
N GLY A 62 -16.02 -4.23 6.02
CA GLY A 62 -16.56 -5.03 7.14
C GLY A 62 -16.31 -6.54 7.00
N THR A 63 -15.32 -6.94 6.19
CA THR A 63 -14.93 -8.33 5.98
C THR A 63 -13.62 -8.65 6.70
N PRO A 64 -13.41 -9.88 7.18
CA PRO A 64 -12.13 -10.26 7.76
C PRO A 64 -11.05 -10.20 6.69
N ALA A 65 -9.90 -9.62 7.02
CA ALA A 65 -8.74 -9.66 6.15
C ALA A 65 -8.25 -11.10 6.00
N HIS A 66 -7.77 -11.45 4.80
CA HIS A 66 -7.16 -12.75 4.60
C HIS A 66 -5.89 -12.90 5.43
N PRO A 67 -5.65 -14.09 6.01
CA PRO A 67 -4.41 -14.36 6.73
C PRO A 67 -3.21 -14.21 5.78
N ALA A 68 -2.03 -14.07 6.38
CA ALA A 68 -0.82 -13.92 5.59
C ALA A 68 -0.55 -15.17 4.72
N ASP A 69 -0.60 -14.99 3.39
CA ASP A 69 -0.28 -16.05 2.43
C ASP A 69 1.07 -15.80 1.73
N PRO A 70 2.07 -16.67 1.91
CA PRO A 70 3.34 -16.60 1.19
C PRO A 70 3.21 -16.74 -0.33
N ALA A 71 2.28 -17.56 -0.83
CA ALA A 71 2.11 -17.78 -2.27
C ALA A 71 1.61 -16.49 -2.95
N HIS A 72 0.62 -15.83 -2.35
CA HIS A 72 0.18 -14.50 -2.75
C HIS A 72 1.32 -13.47 -2.73
N ALA A 73 2.15 -13.48 -1.69
CA ALA A 73 3.28 -12.56 -1.60
C ALA A 73 4.31 -12.78 -2.72
N THR A 74 4.61 -14.04 -3.07
CA THR A 74 5.50 -14.39 -4.19
C THR A 74 4.90 -13.94 -5.53
N ALA A 75 3.59 -14.18 -5.74
CA ALA A 75 2.91 -13.76 -6.95
C ALA A 75 2.92 -12.22 -7.12
N LEU A 76 2.64 -11.47 -6.05
CA LEU A 76 2.75 -10.02 -6.05
C LEU A 76 4.17 -9.54 -6.38
N ARG A 77 5.20 -10.20 -5.84
CA ARG A 77 6.60 -9.85 -6.13
C ARG A 77 6.91 -9.99 -7.62
N ALA A 78 6.52 -11.11 -8.22
CA ALA A 78 6.70 -11.35 -9.66
C ALA A 78 5.96 -10.30 -10.49
N ALA A 79 4.69 -10.05 -10.19
CA ALA A 79 3.88 -9.06 -10.89
C ALA A 79 4.45 -7.63 -10.80
N TYR A 80 5.10 -7.25 -9.70
CA TYR A 80 5.78 -5.96 -9.59
C TYR A 80 7.11 -5.92 -10.35
N ALA A 81 7.86 -7.02 -10.38
CA ALA A 81 9.12 -7.11 -11.13
C ALA A 81 8.91 -6.96 -12.65
N GLU A 82 7.76 -7.42 -13.18
CA GLU A 82 7.40 -7.27 -14.59
C GLU A 82 7.03 -5.82 -14.98
N ARG A 83 6.80 -4.93 -14.02
CA ARG A 83 6.33 -3.54 -14.23
C ARG A 83 7.43 -2.49 -14.08
N THR A 84 8.65 -2.92 -13.82
CA THR A 84 9.83 -2.09 -13.55
C THR A 84 10.87 -2.25 -14.62
#